data_AF-A0A3M4Q4X6-F1
#
_entry.id   AF-A0A3M4Q4X6-F1
#
_cell.length_a   1.000
_cell.length_b   1.000
_cell.length_c   1.000
_cell.angle_alpha   90.00
_cell.angle_beta   90.00
_cell.angle_gamma   90.00
#
_symmetry.space_group_name_H-M   'P 1'
#
loop_
_entity.id
_entity.type
_entity.pdbx_description
1 polymer ?
#
loop_
_entity_poly.entity_id
_entity_poly.type
_entity_poly.pdbx_seq_one_letter_code
_entity_poly.pdbx_strand_id
1 'polypeptide(L)'
;MLCCHGNNGEMFMLSRYPDEDEVELTWDYEPSTLDGLKVTLSDTTLVIELAAGDADALGGKDCLEITHTTAVSDMAEVEETLQNILKGTGTFSRI
;
A
#
# COMPACT_ATOMS: atom_id res chain seq x y z
N MET A 1 5.38 8.66 0.90
CA MET A 1 4.63 7.96 1.96
C MET A 1 3.16 8.13 1.67
N LEU A 2 2.39 7.05 1.70
CA LEU A 2 0.94 7.05 1.62
C LEU A 2 0.37 6.58 2.97
N CYS A 3 -0.68 7.22 3.46
CA CYS A 3 -1.36 6.82 4.69
C CYS A 3 -2.88 6.78 4.45
N CYS A 4 -3.51 5.69 4.88
CA CYS A 4 -4.95 5.46 4.76
C CYS A 4 -5.48 4.85 6.06
N HIS A 5 -6.77 5.03 6.31
CA HIS A 5 -7.45 4.35 7.41
C HIS A 5 -8.47 3.37 6.84
N GLY A 6 -8.46 2.14 7.36
CA GLY A 6 -9.51 1.17 7.11
C GLY A 6 -10.81 1.58 7.80
N ASN A 7 -11.94 1.02 7.36
CA ASN A 7 -13.26 1.30 7.95
C ASN A 7 -13.35 0.90 9.43
N ASN A 8 -12.49 -0.01 9.90
CA ASN A 8 -12.44 -0.43 11.30
C ASN A 8 -11.49 0.43 12.16
N GLY A 9 -10.93 1.52 11.60
CA GLY A 9 -9.95 2.36 12.27
C GLY A 9 -8.50 1.87 12.16
N GLU A 10 -8.27 0.77 11.43
CA GLU A 10 -6.94 0.23 11.14
C GLU A 10 -6.11 1.28 10.38
N MET A 11 -4.88 1.52 10.82
CA MET A 11 -3.96 2.39 10.09
C MET A 11 -3.21 1.57 9.06
N PHE A 12 -3.26 2.02 7.81
CA PHE A 12 -2.40 1.54 6.74
C PHE A 12 -1.41 2.65 6.38
N MET A 13 -0.12 2.35 6.45
CA MET A 13 0.93 3.23 5.97
C MET A 13 1.82 2.46 5.01
N LEU A 14 2.12 3.07 3.87
CA LEU A 14 3.10 2.55 2.93
C LEU A 14 4.18 3.61 2.71
N SER A 15 5.42 3.23 2.99
CA SER A 15 6.57 4.10 2.89
C SER A 15 7.76 3.36 2.28
N ARG A 16 8.71 4.14 1.77
CA ARG A 16 9.99 3.63 1.28
C ARG A 16 11.00 4.75 1.36
N TYR A 17 12.19 4.44 1.87
CA TYR A 17 13.32 5.35 1.83
C TYR A 17 13.99 5.32 0.44
N PRO A 18 14.51 6.46 -0.07
CA PRO A 18 15.09 6.53 -1.42
C PRO A 18 16.25 5.57 -1.68
N ASP A 19 16.97 5.18 -0.63
CA ASP A 19 18.17 4.35 -0.70
C ASP A 19 17.90 2.87 -0.35
N GLU A 20 16.64 2.50 -0.10
CA GLU A 20 16.24 1.14 0.26
C GLU A 20 15.60 0.42 -0.93
N ASP A 21 15.84 -0.88 -1.03
CA ASP A 21 15.23 -1.74 -2.03
C ASP A 21 13.95 -2.41 -1.54
N GLU A 22 13.57 -2.18 -0.28
CA GLU A 22 12.41 -2.75 0.40
C GLU A 22 11.33 -1.67 0.64
N VAL A 23 10.08 -2.09 0.81
CA VAL A 23 8.98 -1.20 1.22
C VAL A 23 8.59 -1.47 2.66
N GLU A 24 8.28 -0.42 3.40
CA GLU A 24 7.76 -0.51 4.76
C GLU A 24 6.24 -0.39 4.71
N LEU A 25 5.55 -1.42 5.18
CA LEU A 25 4.10 -1.47 5.37
C LEU A 25 3.82 -1.47 6.87
N THR A 26 3.05 -0.50 7.35
CA THR A 26 2.49 -0.54 8.71
C THR A 26 1.01 -0.85 8.62
N TRP A 27 0.58 -1.92 9.30
CA TRP A 27 -0.82 -2.31 9.44
C TRP A 27 -1.17 -2.46 10.92
N ASP A 28 -2.24 -1.79 11.36
CA ASP A 28 -2.69 -1.81 12.76
C ASP A 28 -1.56 -1.52 13.78
N TYR A 29 -0.71 -0.54 13.46
CA TYR A 29 0.47 -0.14 14.24
C TYR A 29 1.62 -1.15 14.29
N GLU A 30 1.56 -2.23 13.52
CA GLU A 30 2.66 -3.19 13.36
C GLU A 30 3.40 -2.93 12.03
N PRO A 31 4.66 -2.46 12.07
CA PRO A 31 5.47 -2.28 10.88
C PRO A 31 6.04 -3.61 10.39
N SER A 32 6.07 -3.78 9.08
CA SER A 32 6.65 -4.92 8.37
C SER A 32 7.45 -4.43 7.17
N THR A 33 8.62 -5.03 6.96
CA THR A 33 9.47 -4.75 5.81
C THR A 33 9.29 -5.83 4.76
N LEU A 34 9.06 -5.42 3.52
CA LEU A 34 8.65 -6.31 2.43
C LEU A 34 9.57 -6.12 1.22
N ASP A 35 9.99 -7.22 0.61
CA ASP A 35 10.76 -7.23 -0.64
C ASP A 35 9.94 -6.69 -1.83
N GLY A 36 8.61 -6.73 -1.70
CA GLY A 36 7.71 -6.22 -2.72
C GLY A 36 6.26 -6.54 -2.47
N LEU A 37 5.39 -5.74 -3.10
CA LEU A 37 3.95 -5.94 -3.07
C LEU A 37 3.31 -5.40 -4.35
N LYS A 38 2.07 -5.80 -4.59
CA LYS A 38 1.26 -5.28 -5.69
C LYS A 38 0.19 -4.35 -5.13
N VAL A 39 0.08 -3.16 -5.72
CA VAL A 39 -0.95 -2.19 -5.42
C VAL A 39 -1.83 -1.99 -6.63
N THR A 40 -3.14 -2.13 -6.44
CA THR A 40 -4.15 -1.77 -7.42
C THR A 40 -4.99 -0.63 -6.86
N LEU A 41 -4.98 0.52 -7.54
CA LEU A 41 -5.81 1.68 -7.19
C LEU A 41 -7.00 1.76 -8.15
N SER A 42 -8.18 2.02 -7.62
CA SER A 42 -9.39 2.41 -8.36
C SER A 42 -9.86 3.80 -7.91
N ASP A 43 -11.02 4.25 -8.40
CA ASP A 43 -11.60 5.52 -7.98
C ASP A 43 -12.05 5.53 -6.51
N THR A 44 -12.29 4.34 -5.94
CA THR A 44 -12.84 4.21 -4.58
C THR A 44 -12.17 3.12 -3.74
N THR A 45 -11.27 2.33 -4.32
CA THR A 45 -10.61 1.23 -3.62
C THR A 45 -9.10 1.20 -3.85
N LEU A 46 -8.37 0.82 -2.81
CA LEU A 46 -6.95 0.52 -2.84
C LEU A 46 -6.76 -0.93 -2.39
N VAL A 47 -6.24 -1.76 -3.27
CA VAL A 47 -6.00 -3.18 -3.01
C VAL A 47 -4.49 -3.41 -2.91
N ILE A 48 -4.07 -4.04 -1.82
CA ILE A 48 -2.68 -4.40 -1.53
C ILE A 48 -2.60 -5.92 -1.52
N GLU A 49 -1.77 -6.47 -2.39
CA GLU A 49 -1.52 -7.91 -2.50
C GLU A 49 -0.06 -8.18 -2.13
N LEU A 50 0.15 -9.04 -1.13
CA LEU A 50 1.46 -9.48 -0.64
C LEU A 50 1.90 -10.77 -1.31
N ALA A 51 3.21 -11.05 -1.29
CA ALA A 51 3.70 -12.36 -1.67
C ALA A 51 3.27 -13.41 -0.63
N ALA A 52 3.20 -14.68 -1.04
CA ALA A 52 2.76 -15.77 -0.15
C ALA A 52 3.64 -15.95 1.10
N GLY A 53 4.89 -15.47 1.08
CA GLY A 53 5.79 -15.50 2.24
C GLY A 53 5.55 -14.37 3.25
N ASP A 54 4.78 -13.35 2.88
CA ASP A 54 4.67 -12.09 3.61
C ASP A 54 3.29 -11.88 4.27
N ALA A 55 2.42 -12.89 4.23
CA ALA A 55 1.05 -12.79 4.74
C ALA A 55 0.98 -12.41 6.24
N ASP A 56 2.04 -12.68 7.00
CA ASP A 56 2.17 -12.29 8.41
C ASP A 56 2.06 -10.76 8.59
N ALA A 57 2.48 -9.96 7.60
CA ALA A 57 2.38 -8.49 7.63
C ALA A 57 0.93 -7.96 7.63
N LEU A 58 -0.05 -8.80 7.28
CA LEU A 58 -1.48 -8.49 7.35
C LEU A 58 -2.24 -9.49 8.24
N GLY A 59 -1.59 -10.06 9.24
CA GLY A 59 -2.21 -10.99 10.19
C GLY A 59 -2.64 -12.32 9.55
N GLY A 60 -1.83 -12.82 8.61
CA GLY A 60 -2.06 -14.07 7.89
C GLY A 60 -2.90 -13.92 6.61
N LYS A 61 -3.18 -12.69 6.16
CA LYS A 61 -3.85 -12.41 4.89
C LYS A 61 -2.82 -12.01 3.84
N ASP A 62 -3.04 -12.41 2.60
CA ASP A 62 -2.23 -12.01 1.45
C ASP A 62 -2.82 -10.81 0.71
N CYS A 63 -4.04 -10.39 1.05
CA CYS A 63 -4.74 -9.31 0.39
C CYS A 63 -5.46 -8.40 1.40
N LEU A 64 -5.32 -7.09 1.21
CA LEU A 64 -6.03 -6.05 1.93
C LEU A 64 -6.73 -5.12 0.95
N GLU A 65 -8.03 -4.95 1.11
CA GLU A 65 -8.83 -3.99 0.35
C GLU A 65 -9.26 -2.84 1.27
N ILE A 66 -8.96 -1.61 0.84
CA ILE A 66 -9.29 -0.37 1.54
C ILE A 66 -10.23 0.43 0.66
N THR A 67 -11.42 0.77 1.17
CA THR A 67 -12.28 1.78 0.53
C THR A 67 -11.81 3.18 0.95
N HIS A 68 -11.55 4.05 -0.03
CA HIS A 68 -11.13 5.43 0.22
C HIS A 68 -12.12 6.44 -0.36
N THR A 69 -12.09 7.66 0.18
CA THR A 69 -12.89 8.80 -0.29
C THR A 69 -12.01 9.93 -0.83
N THR A 70 -10.80 9.60 -1.30
CA THR A 70 -9.86 10.53 -1.95
C THR A 70 -10.58 11.36 -3.01
N ALA A 71 -10.37 12.68 -2.96
CA ALA A 71 -10.96 13.56 -3.96
C ALA A 71 -10.31 13.33 -5.33
N VAL A 72 -11.09 13.48 -6.40
CA VAL A 72 -10.59 13.33 -7.78
C VAL A 72 -9.41 14.27 -8.07
N SER A 73 -9.36 15.45 -7.45
CA SER A 73 -8.25 16.39 -7.55
C SER A 73 -6.93 15.83 -7.01
N ASP A 74 -7.00 14.92 -6.05
CA ASP A 74 -5.85 14.41 -5.31
C ASP A 74 -5.40 13.04 -5.85
N MET A 75 -6.22 12.39 -6.68
CA MET A 75 -5.93 11.07 -7.25
C MET A 75 -4.61 11.05 -8.04
N ALA A 76 -4.31 12.12 -8.80
CA ALA A 76 -3.06 12.19 -9.56
C ALA A 76 -1.82 12.17 -8.65
N GLU A 77 -1.89 12.84 -7.49
CA GLU A 77 -0.80 12.87 -6.50
C GLU A 77 -0.66 11.51 -5.79
N VAL A 78 -1.79 10.85 -5.49
CA VAL A 78 -1.79 9.50 -4.91
C VAL A 78 -1.17 8.49 -5.88
N GLU A 79 -1.54 8.55 -7.16
CA GLU A 79 -0.97 7.69 -8.21
C GLU A 79 0.54 7.90 -8.34
N GLU A 80 1.00 9.15 -8.44
CA GLU A 80 2.44 9.47 -8.51
C GLU A 80 3.19 8.97 -7.26
N THR A 81 2.60 9.14 -6.07
CA THR A 81 3.19 8.68 -4.82
C THR A 81 3.34 7.16 -4.79
N LEU A 82 2.31 6.41 -5.20
CA LEU A 82 2.35 4.95 -5.26
C LEU A 82 3.37 4.45 -6.29
N GLN A 83 3.41 5.07 -7.47
CA GLN A 83 4.42 4.76 -8.49
C GLN A 83 5.83 4.98 -7.96
N ASN A 84 6.09 6.08 -7.25
CA ASN A 84 7.39 6.38 -6.68
C ASN A 84 7.81 5.38 -5.59
N ILE A 85 6.89 5.02 -4.68
CA ILE A 85 7.16 4.04 -3.62
C ILE A 85 7.49 2.66 -4.25
N LEU A 86 6.71 2.23 -5.23
CA LEU A 86 6.81 0.86 -5.77
C LEU A 86 7.86 0.71 -6.86
N LYS A 87 8.50 1.80 -7.29
CA LYS A 87 9.45 1.79 -8.40
C LYS A 87 10.64 0.86 -8.15
N GLY A 88 10.64 -0.30 -8.78
CA GLY A 88 11.73 -1.29 -8.65
C GLY A 88 11.60 -2.26 -7.48
N THR A 89 10.56 -2.12 -6.64
CA THR A 89 10.31 -2.98 -5.48
C THR A 89 8.92 -3.64 -5.56
N GLY A 90 7.98 -3.07 -6.30
CA GLY A 90 6.62 -3.62 -6.39
C GLY A 90 5.97 -3.35 -7.74
N THR A 91 4.68 -3.65 -7.81
CA THR A 91 3.86 -3.41 -9.01
C THR A 91 2.72 -2.45 -8.68
N PHE A 92 2.54 -1.43 -9.51
CA PHE A 92 1.40 -0.52 -9.44
C PHE A 92 0.46 -0.78 -10.62
N SER A 93 -0.85 -0.78 -10.40
CA SER A 93 -1.88 -0.84 -11.43
C SER A 93 -3.02 0.12 -11.12
N ARG A 94 -3.51 0.81 -12.15
CA ARG A 94 -4.70 1.68 -12.08
C ARG A 94 -5.84 1.04 -12.87
N ILE A 95 -7.00 0.90 -12.24
CA ILE A 95 -8.22 0.33 -12.85
C ILE A 95 -9.42 1.26 -12.70
#